data_AF-A0A7S0E516-F1
#
_entry.id   AF-A0A7S0E516-F1
#
_cell.length_a   1.000
_cell.length_b   1.000
_cell.length_c   1.000
_cell.angle_alpha   90.00
_cell.angle_beta   90.00
_cell.angle_gamma   90.00
#
_symmetry.space_group_name_H-M   'P 1'
#
loop_
_entity.id
_entity.type
_entity.pdbx_description
1 polymer ?
#
loop_
_entity_poly.entity_id
_entity_poly.type
_entity_poly.pdbx_seq_one_letter_code
_entity_poly.pdbx_strand_id
1 'polypeptide(L)'
;GEGVRSAARFNNVQCKDGIVCIADKGRDRAKGVLKICTIPDGISNDTPWPLRTKQVGMTVHHVAFHAATGCHLLVVSSQQEIDEERKPEGTLEGAIPPVTEEKYEVQLRAPYSMELLDSYEFDFANGEKALCLQVVHLKNTRVKDSLLPFVAVGTGFQNGESETSRATGRIYVFEVTTVVGEEGYEGR
;
A
#
# COMPACT_ATOMS: atom_id res chain seq x y z
N GLY A 1 22.75 -19.61 16.73
CA GLY A 1 21.59 -18.74 16.49
C GLY A 1 21.34 -17.97 17.76
N GLU A 2 21.06 -16.68 17.64
CA GLU A 2 20.56 -15.90 18.77
C GLU A 2 19.18 -16.43 19.14
N GLY A 3 19.01 -16.83 20.39
CA GLY A 3 17.77 -17.42 20.89
C GLY A 3 17.40 -16.81 22.24
N VAL A 4 16.13 -17.00 22.63
CA VAL A 4 15.64 -16.62 23.95
C VAL A 4 15.86 -17.79 24.90
N ARG A 5 16.55 -17.55 26.03
CA ARG A 5 16.79 -18.60 27.03
C ARG A 5 15.67 -18.74 28.05
N SER A 6 15.18 -17.59 28.47
CA SER A 6 14.18 -17.48 29.51
C SER A 6 13.36 -16.24 29.24
N ALA A 7 12.07 -16.36 29.48
CA ALA A 7 11.11 -15.28 29.40
C ALA A 7 10.19 -15.36 30.63
N ALA A 8 9.85 -14.21 31.19
CA ALA A 8 8.90 -14.09 32.28
C ALA A 8 7.97 -12.90 32.02
N ARG A 9 6.75 -12.98 32.55
CA ARG A 9 5.83 -11.83 32.53
C ARG A 9 6.41 -10.71 33.40
N PHE A 10 6.37 -9.48 32.91
CA PHE A 10 6.90 -8.32 33.61
C PHE A 10 5.87 -7.19 33.55
N ASN A 11 5.38 -6.76 34.71
CA ASN A 11 4.43 -5.65 34.80
C ASN A 11 5.01 -4.58 35.73
N ASN A 12 5.23 -3.38 35.19
CA ASN A 12 5.80 -2.24 35.89
C ASN A 12 5.10 -0.95 35.42
N VAL A 13 5.20 0.14 36.19
CA VAL A 13 4.67 1.46 35.84
C VAL A 13 5.15 1.94 34.47
N GLN A 14 6.40 1.63 34.12
CA GLN A 14 7.01 1.94 32.82
C GLN A 14 6.75 0.90 31.73
N CYS A 15 6.17 -0.26 32.06
CA CYS A 15 5.98 -1.39 31.16
C CYS A 15 4.75 -2.21 31.61
N LYS A 16 3.56 -1.78 31.20
CA LYS A 16 2.30 -2.46 31.52
C LYS A 16 2.17 -3.72 30.67
N ASP A 17 1.94 -4.86 31.33
CA ASP A 17 1.74 -6.17 30.68
C ASP A 17 2.83 -6.55 29.65
N GLY A 18 4.08 -6.28 30.00
CA GLY A 18 5.23 -6.66 29.18
C GLY A 18 5.77 -8.05 29.46
N ILE A 19 6.87 -8.34 28.77
CA ILE A 19 7.65 -9.57 28.89
C ILE A 19 9.11 -9.16 29.10
N VAL A 20 9.77 -9.78 30.07
CA VAL A 20 11.23 -9.70 30.21
C VAL A 20 11.83 -10.97 29.65
N CYS A 21 12.85 -10.84 28.80
CA CYS A 21 13.53 -11.98 28.20
C CYS A 21 15.05 -11.83 28.24
N ILE A 22 15.74 -12.96 28.36
CA ILE A 22 17.20 -13.03 28.25
C ILE A 22 17.52 -13.56 26.86
N ALA A 23 18.08 -12.70 26.02
CA ALA A 23 18.50 -13.02 24.66
C ALA A 23 20.01 -13.27 24.59
N ASP A 24 20.42 -14.26 23.82
CA ASP A 24 21.83 -14.53 23.55
C ASP A 24 22.44 -13.49 22.62
N LYS A 25 23.62 -12.97 22.94
CA LYS A 25 24.43 -12.18 21.99
C LYS A 25 25.44 -13.07 21.29
N GLY A 26 25.18 -13.40 20.02
CA GLY A 26 26.11 -14.15 19.18
C GLY A 26 26.37 -15.60 19.63
N ARG A 27 27.61 -16.09 19.40
CA ARG A 27 28.03 -17.48 19.72
C ARG A 27 28.38 -17.70 21.19
N ASP A 28 28.59 -16.62 21.95
CA ASP A 28 29.01 -16.70 23.34
C ASP A 28 27.80 -16.81 24.27
N ARG A 29 27.55 -18.03 24.73
CA ARG A 29 26.45 -18.30 25.66
C ARG A 29 26.70 -17.71 27.07
N ALA A 30 27.85 -17.16 27.40
CA ALA A 30 28.05 -16.56 28.71
C ALA A 30 27.51 -15.12 28.82
N LYS A 31 27.28 -14.43 27.68
CA LYS A 31 26.90 -13.01 27.65
C LYS A 31 25.47 -12.82 27.14
N GLY A 32 24.50 -13.07 28.01
CA GLY A 32 23.09 -12.77 27.74
C GLY A 32 22.77 -11.28 27.92
N VAL A 33 21.82 -10.76 27.15
CA VAL A 33 21.25 -9.42 27.32
C VAL A 33 19.83 -9.53 27.82
N LEU A 34 19.55 -8.86 28.94
CA LEU A 34 18.20 -8.69 29.45
C LEU A 34 17.48 -7.64 28.60
N LYS A 35 16.34 -8.01 28.01
CA LYS A 35 15.45 -7.11 27.27
C LYS A 35 14.10 -7.06 27.95
N ILE A 36 13.57 -5.85 28.14
CA ILE A 36 12.20 -5.63 28.58
C ILE A 36 11.42 -5.18 27.34
N CYS A 37 10.40 -5.94 26.98
CA CYS A 37 9.64 -5.74 25.75
C CYS A 37 8.14 -5.63 26.06
N THR A 38 7.45 -4.82 25.28
CA THR A 38 5.98 -4.80 25.21
C THR A 38 5.55 -5.25 23.82
N ILE A 39 4.33 -5.79 23.73
CA ILE A 39 3.71 -6.05 22.44
C ILE A 39 3.28 -4.70 21.86
N PRO A 40 3.61 -4.37 20.60
CA PRO A 40 3.18 -3.12 19.98
C PRO A 40 1.66 -2.99 19.94
N ASP A 41 1.16 -1.80 20.23
CA ASP A 41 -0.27 -1.50 20.19
C ASP A 41 -0.85 -1.66 18.77
N GLY A 42 -2.08 -2.17 18.70
CA GLY A 42 -2.81 -2.35 17.45
C GLY A 42 -2.49 -3.63 16.68
N ILE A 43 -1.73 -4.56 17.27
CA ILE A 43 -1.59 -5.93 16.76
C ILE A 43 -2.66 -6.81 17.41
N SER A 44 -3.49 -7.44 16.58
CA SER A 44 -4.39 -8.52 16.98
C SER A 44 -3.59 -9.80 17.11
N ASN A 45 -3.58 -10.37 18.32
CA ASN A 45 -2.93 -11.63 18.64
C ASN A 45 -3.92 -12.79 18.76
N ASP A 46 -5.21 -12.54 18.53
CA ASP A 46 -6.29 -13.54 18.64
C ASP A 46 -6.39 -14.42 17.38
N THR A 47 -5.58 -14.12 16.36
CA THR A 47 -5.47 -14.88 15.11
C THR A 47 -4.20 -15.75 15.08
N PRO A 48 -4.17 -16.83 14.29
CA PRO A 48 -2.99 -17.71 14.19
C PRO A 48 -1.70 -16.99 13.80
N TRP A 49 -1.83 -15.86 13.12
CA TRP A 49 -0.74 -14.93 12.81
C TRP A 49 -1.06 -13.58 13.44
N PRO A 50 -0.07 -12.86 14.01
CA PRO A 50 -0.29 -11.50 14.48
C PRO A 50 -0.64 -10.59 13.31
N LEU A 51 -1.76 -9.86 13.41
CA LEU A 51 -2.27 -9.01 12.33
C LEU A 51 -2.40 -7.56 12.79
N ARG A 52 -2.12 -6.62 11.88
CA ARG A 52 -2.38 -5.19 12.10
C ARG A 52 -3.25 -4.65 10.98
N THR A 53 -4.45 -4.19 11.33
CA THR A 53 -5.38 -3.61 10.36
C THR A 53 -5.10 -2.12 10.21
N LYS A 54 -4.99 -1.66 8.96
CA LYS A 54 -4.87 -0.25 8.59
C LYS A 54 -6.01 0.10 7.66
N GLN A 55 -6.79 1.11 8.04
CA GLN A 55 -7.93 1.57 7.26
C GLN A 55 -7.45 2.54 6.18
N VAL A 56 -7.78 2.25 4.92
CA VAL A 56 -7.45 3.11 3.77
C VAL A 56 -8.64 4.01 3.39
N GLY A 57 -9.87 3.61 3.74
CA GLY A 57 -11.10 4.36 3.44
C GLY A 57 -11.62 4.20 2.01
N MET A 58 -10.92 3.42 1.17
CA MET A 58 -11.24 3.14 -0.22
C MET A 58 -11.06 1.65 -0.51
N THR A 59 -11.61 1.17 -1.62
CA THR A 59 -11.45 -0.23 -2.03
C THR A 59 -10.04 -0.44 -2.56
N VAL A 60 -9.25 -1.30 -1.93
CA VAL A 60 -7.89 -1.61 -2.36
C VAL A 60 -7.92 -2.78 -3.35
N HIS A 61 -7.47 -2.56 -4.58
CA HIS A 61 -7.42 -3.58 -5.63
C HIS A 61 -6.07 -4.29 -5.68
N HIS A 62 -4.99 -3.52 -5.63
CA HIS A 62 -3.63 -4.05 -5.69
C HIS A 62 -2.73 -3.35 -4.67
N VAL A 63 -1.77 -4.11 -4.15
CA VAL A 63 -0.74 -3.62 -3.25
C VAL A 63 0.62 -4.11 -3.75
N ALA A 64 1.59 -3.21 -3.81
CA ALA A 64 2.98 -3.54 -4.11
C ALA A 64 3.92 -2.83 -3.13
N PHE A 65 5.04 -3.46 -2.82
CA PHE A 65 6.05 -2.89 -1.92
C PHE A 65 7.27 -2.42 -2.72
N HIS A 66 7.62 -1.15 -2.57
CA HIS A 66 8.79 -0.58 -3.22
C HIS A 66 10.00 -0.65 -2.29
N ALA A 67 10.78 -1.73 -2.42
CA ALA A 67 11.88 -2.04 -1.50
C ALA A 67 12.96 -0.95 -1.39
N ALA A 68 13.20 -0.18 -2.45
CA ALA A 68 14.23 0.86 -2.44
C ALA A 68 13.87 2.06 -1.53
N THR A 69 12.58 2.37 -1.35
CA THR A 69 12.12 3.46 -0.46
C THR A 69 11.36 2.96 0.77
N GLY A 70 11.05 1.68 0.84
CA GLY A 70 10.22 1.08 1.90
C GLY A 70 8.75 1.48 1.83
N CYS A 71 8.32 2.23 0.81
CA CYS A 71 6.94 2.71 0.70
C CYS A 71 6.02 1.63 0.10
N HIS A 72 4.73 1.77 0.38
CA HIS A 72 3.68 0.93 -0.18
C HIS A 72 3.00 1.64 -1.34
N LEU A 73 2.70 0.90 -2.39
CA LEU A 73 1.94 1.39 -3.54
C LEU A 73 0.61 0.66 -3.53
N LEU A 74 -0.46 1.42 -3.64
CA LEU A 74 -1.82 0.90 -3.64
C LEU A 74 -2.53 1.39 -4.89
N VAL A 75 -3.23 0.51 -5.58
CA VAL A 75 -4.29 0.92 -6.51
C VAL A 75 -5.59 0.84 -5.74
N VAL A 76 -6.27 1.98 -5.63
CA VAL A 76 -7.53 2.09 -4.90
C VAL A 76 -8.65 2.60 -5.81
N SER A 77 -9.89 2.29 -5.47
CA SER A 77 -11.06 2.87 -6.11
C SER A 77 -12.04 3.49 -5.13
N SER A 78 -12.75 4.51 -5.60
CA SER A 78 -13.94 5.09 -4.98
C SER A 78 -15.10 5.08 -5.96
N GLN A 79 -16.32 4.90 -5.46
CA GLN A 79 -17.52 5.04 -6.29
C GLN A 79 -17.78 6.52 -6.59
N GLN A 80 -17.96 6.84 -7.87
CA GLN A 80 -18.30 8.17 -8.34
C GLN A 80 -19.44 8.08 -9.35
N GLU A 81 -20.36 9.05 -9.33
CA GLU A 81 -21.45 9.15 -10.30
C GLU A 81 -20.89 9.36 -11.72
N ILE A 82 -21.45 8.65 -12.70
CA ILE A 82 -21.05 8.82 -14.10
C ILE A 82 -21.65 10.08 -14.69
N ASP A 83 -20.91 10.72 -15.58
CA ASP A 83 -21.39 11.88 -16.32
C ASP A 83 -22.57 11.50 -17.24
N GLU A 84 -23.47 12.44 -17.48
CA GLU A 84 -24.68 12.25 -18.28
C GLU A 84 -24.36 11.68 -19.67
N GLU A 85 -23.27 12.13 -20.29
CA GLU A 85 -22.85 11.69 -21.64
C GLU A 85 -22.47 10.21 -21.71
N ARG A 86 -22.07 9.59 -20.58
CA ARG A 86 -21.69 8.17 -20.51
C ARG A 86 -22.81 7.27 -19.99
N LYS A 87 -23.96 7.84 -19.62
CA LYS A 87 -25.09 7.03 -19.16
C LYS A 87 -25.63 6.18 -20.32
N PRO A 88 -25.90 4.89 -20.09
CA PRO A 88 -26.47 4.05 -21.13
C PRO A 88 -27.83 4.59 -21.59
N GLU A 89 -28.11 4.45 -22.89
CA GLU A 89 -29.40 4.82 -23.46
C GLU A 89 -30.53 4.07 -22.74
N GLY A 90 -31.59 4.79 -22.37
CA GLY A 90 -32.71 4.24 -21.60
C GLY A 90 -32.52 4.27 -20.08
N THR A 91 -31.51 4.97 -19.57
CA THR A 91 -31.42 5.27 -18.13
C THR A 91 -32.67 6.05 -17.70
N LEU A 92 -33.50 5.44 -16.85
CA LEU A 92 -34.73 6.04 -16.34
C LEU A 92 -34.39 7.12 -15.32
N GLU A 93 -34.89 8.33 -15.52
CA GLU A 93 -34.80 9.42 -14.53
C GLU A 93 -35.90 9.28 -13.47
N GLY A 94 -35.57 9.47 -12.19
CA GLY A 94 -36.55 9.41 -11.10
C GLY A 94 -35.99 8.86 -9.78
N ALA A 95 -36.80 8.11 -9.02
CA ALA A 95 -36.44 7.52 -7.72
C ALA A 95 -35.47 6.31 -7.82
N ILE A 96 -34.57 6.34 -8.80
CA ILE A 96 -33.58 5.30 -9.05
C ILE A 96 -32.23 5.87 -8.57
N PRO A 97 -31.42 5.09 -7.82
CA PRO A 97 -30.09 5.53 -7.43
C PRO A 97 -29.27 5.96 -8.65
N PRO A 98 -28.43 7.01 -8.51
CA PRO A 98 -27.58 7.45 -9.61
C PRO A 98 -26.65 6.31 -10.03
N VAL A 99 -26.42 6.21 -11.35
CA VAL A 99 -25.48 5.24 -11.88
C VAL A 99 -24.07 5.67 -11.48
N THR A 100 -23.33 4.77 -10.83
CA THR A 100 -21.96 5.03 -10.36
C THR A 100 -20.97 4.08 -10.99
N GLU A 101 -19.75 4.55 -11.23
CA GLU A 101 -18.59 3.76 -11.64
C GLU A 101 -17.42 3.96 -10.67
N GLU A 102 -16.49 3.02 -10.68
CA GLU A 102 -15.25 3.11 -9.92
C GLU A 102 -14.26 4.08 -10.57
N LYS A 103 -13.93 5.16 -9.85
CA LYS A 103 -12.77 6.01 -10.13
C LYS A 103 -11.54 5.38 -9.50
N TYR A 104 -10.50 5.16 -10.30
CA TYR A 104 -9.25 4.57 -9.86
C TYR A 104 -8.16 5.62 -9.65
N GLU A 105 -7.31 5.38 -8.65
CA GLU A 105 -6.08 6.13 -8.43
C GLU A 105 -4.98 5.21 -7.90
N VAL A 106 -3.73 5.60 -8.15
CA VAL A 106 -2.56 4.98 -7.54
C VAL A 106 -2.05 5.87 -6.42
N GLN A 107 -1.87 5.30 -5.23
CA GLN A 107 -1.43 5.99 -4.04
C GLN A 107 -0.08 5.46 -3.58
N LEU A 108 0.85 6.38 -3.29
CA LEU A 108 2.07 6.11 -2.55
C LEU A 108 1.80 6.34 -1.07
N ARG A 109 2.05 5.32 -0.25
CA ARG A 109 1.76 5.29 1.18
C ARG A 109 3.03 5.06 1.98
N ALA A 110 3.11 5.71 3.14
CA ALA A 110 4.26 5.62 4.01
C ALA A 110 4.51 4.18 4.54
N PRO A 111 5.77 3.80 4.84
CA PRO A 111 6.14 2.44 5.24
C PRO A 111 5.41 1.90 6.48
N TYR A 112 5.23 2.72 7.52
CA TYR A 112 4.73 2.29 8.84
C TYR A 112 3.35 2.84 9.19
N SER A 113 3.13 4.14 8.95
CA SER A 113 1.87 4.80 9.26
C SER A 113 0.75 4.39 8.29
N MET A 114 1.11 4.09 7.03
CA MET A 114 0.20 3.98 5.87
C MET A 114 -0.52 5.30 5.55
N GLU A 115 0.10 6.43 5.92
CA GLU A 115 -0.36 7.75 5.52
C GLU A 115 -0.15 7.98 4.02
N LEU A 116 -1.03 8.78 3.39
CA LEU A 116 -0.92 9.15 1.98
C LEU A 116 0.25 10.11 1.81
N LEU A 117 1.24 9.71 1.02
CA LEU A 117 2.38 10.56 0.64
C LEU A 117 2.11 11.26 -0.67
N ASP A 118 1.58 10.52 -1.65
CA ASP A 118 1.29 11.04 -2.99
C ASP A 118 0.19 10.19 -3.65
N SER A 119 -0.51 10.77 -4.62
CA SER A 119 -1.56 10.09 -5.38
C SER A 119 -1.62 10.60 -6.81
N TYR A 120 -1.86 9.68 -7.75
CA TYR A 120 -2.14 9.99 -9.14
C TYR A 120 -3.49 9.39 -9.54
N GLU A 121 -4.42 10.24 -9.97
CA GLU A 121 -5.74 9.85 -10.43
C GLU A 121 -5.72 9.47 -11.92
N PHE A 122 -6.38 8.36 -12.28
CA PHE A 122 -6.55 7.95 -13.67
C PHE A 122 -7.74 8.68 -14.33
N ASP A 123 -7.84 8.59 -15.65
CA ASP A 123 -8.82 9.29 -16.47
C ASP A 123 -10.23 8.69 -16.35
N PHE A 124 -10.92 9.08 -15.28
CA PHE A 124 -12.29 8.64 -14.99
C PHE A 124 -13.29 9.02 -16.09
N ALA A 125 -13.12 10.19 -16.71
CA ALA A 125 -14.04 10.68 -17.74
C ALA A 125 -14.13 9.70 -18.92
N ASN A 126 -13.00 9.09 -19.28
CA ASN A 126 -12.93 8.10 -20.37
C ASN A 126 -13.18 6.65 -19.94
N GLY A 127 -13.46 6.39 -18.65
CA GLY A 127 -13.67 5.03 -18.13
C GLY A 127 -12.37 4.26 -17.94
N GLU A 128 -11.27 4.95 -17.63
CA GLU A 128 -9.98 4.32 -17.38
C GLU A 128 -9.98 3.58 -16.03
N LYS A 129 -9.71 2.27 -16.08
CA LYS A 129 -9.59 1.43 -14.88
C LYS A 129 -8.20 0.84 -14.78
N ALA A 130 -7.68 0.79 -13.56
CA ALA A 130 -6.40 0.15 -13.29
C ALA A 130 -6.59 -1.37 -13.18
N LEU A 131 -5.85 -2.12 -14.00
CA LEU A 131 -5.97 -3.57 -14.13
C LEU A 131 -4.83 -4.32 -13.44
N CYS A 132 -3.65 -3.71 -13.38
CA CYS A 132 -2.50 -4.31 -12.71
C CYS A 132 -1.53 -3.26 -12.17
N LEU A 133 -0.86 -3.60 -11.07
CA LEU A 133 0.20 -2.82 -10.44
C LEU A 133 1.38 -3.76 -10.16
N GLN A 134 2.58 -3.41 -10.62
CA GLN A 134 3.78 -4.17 -10.29
C GLN A 134 5.01 -3.27 -10.20
N VAL A 135 5.87 -3.55 -9.20
CA VAL A 135 7.22 -3.00 -9.15
C VAL A 135 8.11 -3.81 -10.10
N VAL A 136 8.60 -3.18 -11.16
CA VAL A 136 9.41 -3.78 -12.21
C VAL A 136 10.82 -3.24 -12.17
N HIS A 137 11.80 -4.10 -12.40
CA HIS A 137 13.22 -3.73 -12.39
C HIS A 137 13.68 -3.56 -13.84
N LEU A 138 13.81 -2.31 -14.28
CA LEU A 138 14.12 -1.98 -15.68
C LEU A 138 15.57 -1.53 -15.83
N LYS A 139 16.18 -1.86 -16.97
CA LYS A 139 17.55 -1.46 -17.29
C LYS A 139 17.59 0.02 -17.63
N ASN A 140 18.39 0.79 -16.89
CA ASN A 140 18.66 2.19 -17.21
C ASN A 140 19.94 2.28 -18.06
N THR A 141 19.91 3.01 -19.17
CA THR A 141 21.08 3.23 -20.03
C THR A 141 22.04 4.29 -19.49
N ARG A 142 21.60 5.12 -18.52
CA ARG A 142 22.40 6.19 -17.91
C ARG A 142 23.30 5.71 -16.77
N VAL A 143 22.87 4.68 -16.04
CA VAL A 143 23.64 4.07 -14.95
C VAL A 143 24.10 2.69 -15.42
N LYS A 144 25.42 2.49 -15.55
CA LYS A 144 25.98 1.22 -16.04
C LYS A 144 25.48 0.05 -15.18
N ASP A 145 24.77 -0.88 -15.82
CA ASP A 145 24.43 -2.22 -15.34
C ASP A 145 23.64 -2.35 -14.03
N SER A 146 22.97 -1.28 -13.58
CA SER A 146 21.99 -1.37 -12.50
C SER A 146 20.56 -1.47 -13.04
N LEU A 147 19.80 -2.45 -12.57
CA LEU A 147 18.36 -2.45 -12.71
C LEU A 147 17.76 -1.49 -11.68
N LEU A 148 16.98 -0.51 -12.15
CA LEU A 148 16.29 0.42 -11.25
C LEU A 148 14.85 -0.04 -11.05
N PRO A 149 14.32 0.05 -9.81
CA PRO A 149 12.93 -0.26 -9.55
C PRO A 149 12.05 0.89 -10.06
N PHE A 150 11.11 0.55 -10.94
CA PHE A 150 10.04 1.42 -11.40
C PHE A 150 8.70 0.81 -11.04
N VAL A 151 7.67 1.64 -10.97
CA VAL A 151 6.30 1.21 -10.71
C VAL A 151 5.55 1.23 -12.04
N ALA A 152 5.12 0.07 -12.51
CA ALA A 152 4.30 -0.04 -13.71
C ALA A 152 2.83 -0.26 -13.33
N VAL A 153 1.94 0.53 -13.91
CA VAL A 153 0.49 0.36 -13.79
C VAL A 153 -0.10 0.19 -15.19
N GLY A 154 -0.76 -0.95 -15.41
CA GLY A 154 -1.53 -1.20 -16.62
C GLY A 154 -2.98 -0.78 -16.42
N THR A 155 -3.48 0.06 -17.31
CA THR A 155 -4.87 0.54 -17.31
C THR A 155 -5.58 0.09 -18.58
N GLY A 156 -6.91 0.08 -18.56
CA GLY A 156 -7.75 -0.18 -19.73
C GLY A 156 -9.05 0.61 -19.67
N PHE A 157 -9.55 1.01 -20.84
CA PHE A 157 -10.82 1.71 -20.95
C PHE A 157 -11.98 0.71 -21.03
N GLN A 158 -12.90 0.76 -20.07
CA GLN A 158 -14.05 -0.13 -20.01
C GLN A 158 -15.36 0.66 -20.15
N ASN A 159 -15.89 0.77 -21.37
CA ASN A 159 -17.10 1.54 -21.69
C ASN A 159 -18.30 0.67 -22.05
N GLY A 160 -18.44 -0.48 -21.38
CA GLY A 160 -19.51 -1.44 -21.67
C GLY A 160 -19.24 -2.29 -22.91
N GLU A 161 -20.22 -3.15 -23.23
CA GLU A 161 -20.13 -4.18 -24.28
C GLU A 161 -20.58 -3.68 -25.66
N SER A 162 -21.49 -2.69 -25.69
CA SER A 162 -22.09 -2.17 -26.93
C SER A 162 -21.24 -1.12 -27.62
N GLU A 163 -20.57 -0.26 -26.86
CA GLU A 163 -19.42 0.47 -27.36
C GLU A 163 -18.37 -0.62 -27.63
N THR A 164 -17.79 -0.72 -28.82
CA THR A 164 -16.59 -1.57 -28.96
C THR A 164 -15.61 -1.02 -27.96
N SER A 165 -15.48 -1.68 -26.80
CA SER A 165 -14.55 -1.31 -25.75
C SER A 165 -13.22 -1.47 -26.44
N ARG A 166 -12.71 -0.35 -26.99
CA ARG A 166 -11.49 -0.35 -27.77
C ARG A 166 -10.50 -0.96 -26.81
N ALA A 167 -9.98 -2.16 -27.12
CA ALA A 167 -9.06 -2.94 -26.31
C ALA A 167 -7.73 -2.19 -26.24
N THR A 168 -7.80 -1.03 -25.63
CA THR A 168 -6.87 0.06 -25.59
C THR A 168 -6.76 0.41 -24.13
N GLY A 169 -5.55 0.75 -23.78
CA GLY A 169 -5.16 0.98 -22.41
C GLY A 169 -3.86 1.75 -22.42
N ARG A 170 -3.49 2.25 -21.26
CA ARG A 170 -2.25 2.97 -21.07
C ARG A 170 -1.39 2.22 -20.07
N ILE A 171 -0.08 2.27 -20.29
CA ILE A 171 0.88 1.78 -19.33
C ILE A 171 1.54 3.01 -18.73
N TYR A 172 1.34 3.20 -17.43
CA TYR A 172 1.99 4.24 -16.66
C TYR A 172 3.24 3.65 -16.02
N VAL A 173 4.36 4.36 -16.13
CA VAL A 173 5.62 4.00 -15.47
C VAL A 173 6.02 5.16 -14.58
N PHE A 174 5.96 4.94 -13.27
CA PHE A 174 6.33 5.92 -12.26
C PHE A 174 7.70 5.61 -11.68
N GLU A 175 8.44 6.67 -11.35
CA GLU A 175 9.68 6.62 -10.58
C GLU A 175 9.41 7.22 -9.20
N VAL A 176 9.67 6.45 -8.13
CA VAL A 176 9.54 6.96 -6.77
C VAL A 176 10.85 7.63 -6.40
N THR A 177 10.85 8.97 -6.33
CA THR A 177 12.03 9.76 -5.97
C THR A 177 11.89 10.35 -4.58
N THR A 178 13.00 10.47 -3.86
CA THR A 178 13.04 11.16 -2.56
C THR A 178 13.15 12.66 -2.80
N VAL A 179 12.10 13.40 -2.46
CA VAL A 179 12.13 14.87 -2.47
C VAL A 179 12.44 15.34 -1.05
N VAL A 180 13.38 16.27 -0.92
CA VAL A 180 13.62 16.97 0.35
C VAL A 180 12.55 18.06 0.46
N GLY A 181 11.48 17.79 1.20
CA GLY A 181 10.48 18.80 1.58
C GLY A 181 10.99 19.71 2.71
N GLU A 182 10.37 20.88 2.89
CA GLU A 182 10.66 21.80 4.01
C GLU A 182 10.35 21.19 5.39
N GLU A 183 9.43 20.21 5.44
CA GLU A 183 9.21 19.34 6.58
C GLU A 183 9.54 17.90 6.17
N GLY A 184 10.77 17.48 6.44
CA GLY A 184 11.20 16.10 6.19
C GLY A 184 10.29 15.13 6.95
N TYR A 185 9.71 14.17 6.24
CA TYR A 185 8.97 13.07 6.85
C TYR A 185 9.95 12.24 7.70
N GLU A 186 10.08 12.60 8.98
CA GLU A 186 10.76 11.78 9.98
C GLU A 186 9.86 10.58 10.27
N GLY A 187 9.99 9.55 9.44
CA GLY A 187 9.31 8.28 9.66
C GLY A 187 9.60 7.74 11.06
N ARG A 188 8.60 7.87 11.96
CA ARG A 188 8.54 7.19 13.25
C ARG A 188 7.67 5.94 13.14
#